data_AF-A0A660SNF6-F1
#
_entry.id   AF-A0A660SNF6-F1
#
_cell.length_a   1.000
_cell.length_b   1.000
_cell.length_c   1.000
_cell.angle_alpha   90.00
_cell.angle_beta   90.00
_cell.angle_gamma   90.00
#
_symmetry.space_group_name_H-M   'P 1'
#
loop_
_entity.id
_entity.type
_entity.pdbx_description
1 polymer ?
#
loop_
_entity_poly.entity_id
_entity_poly.type
_entity_poly.pdbx_seq_one_letter_code
_entity_poly.pdbx_strand_id
1 'polypeptide(L)'
;MPKTRQQSIKKILSINPWVTDFAFYDLWFKPVGLLYLSTILKNYGMDVSFIDCIQKYIGKRKYGKGKIYHEEIALPEVLNKFKMRYFRYGITENEFENKLKEIDKPDIILITSFMTYWYPGILLTAKTLKKYFPDTKIVLGGIYATLLPEHARALENIDYVITGNNFNSIIDSIFEVLNIRKGTFPGINTLDDLPFIDYSLYKSLDSITTVNSLGCPFRCTYCASSILYKKFQYKSSKYINNEFKRYMAYNVSDITFYDDAFLMHPEIIKILKILKLFPFKYHLPNGVHAKFITPRIAKLLFDAGFKTIRIGYEVYDSLLQNKMGGKVTNKILKNAIGYLNNAGYFSGEIGVYVLGGHPKIPINALENSIKYLSDMGVRIYISEYSPVPKTPDGKLYYKKESDPLLTNNSLRRFINDKDKEKYFDLKCFIRIHNSKVAGNHPATY
;
A
#
# COMPACT_ATOMS: atom_id res chain seq x y z
N MET A 1 18.33 19.37 -47.74
CA MET A 1 17.89 19.56 -46.36
C MET A 1 17.30 18.26 -45.84
N PRO A 2 17.89 17.59 -44.85
CA PRO A 2 17.28 16.41 -44.25
C PRO A 2 16.02 16.87 -43.51
N LYS A 3 14.85 16.32 -43.89
CA LYS A 3 13.62 16.46 -43.12
C LYS A 3 13.92 15.97 -41.69
N THR A 4 13.96 16.88 -40.74
CA THR A 4 13.91 16.56 -39.32
C THR A 4 12.65 15.71 -39.10
N ARG A 5 12.81 14.39 -38.95
CA ARG A 5 11.72 13.51 -38.50
C ARG A 5 11.28 14.06 -37.15
N GLN A 6 10.14 14.76 -37.11
CA GLN A 6 9.43 15.03 -35.88
C GLN A 6 9.21 13.67 -35.22
N GLN A 7 9.93 13.41 -34.13
CA GLN A 7 9.81 12.15 -33.41
C GLN A 7 8.38 12.09 -32.87
N SER A 8 7.58 11.14 -33.34
CA SER A 8 6.19 11.00 -32.91
C SER A 8 6.13 10.88 -31.39
N ILE A 9 5.28 11.68 -30.76
CA ILE A 9 5.06 11.63 -29.31
C ILE A 9 4.72 10.20 -28.90
N LYS A 10 5.47 9.66 -27.94
CA LYS A 10 5.26 8.30 -27.44
C LYS A 10 4.01 8.24 -26.57
N LYS A 11 3.13 7.29 -26.84
CA LYS A 11 1.88 7.05 -26.12
C LYS A 11 2.06 5.92 -25.11
N ILE A 12 1.82 6.22 -23.84
CA ILE A 12 2.00 5.30 -22.72
C ILE A 12 0.65 5.06 -22.06
N LEU A 13 0.32 3.80 -21.81
CA LEU A 13 -0.84 3.43 -21.01
C LEU A 13 -0.38 2.85 -19.67
N SER A 14 -0.57 3.60 -18.59
CA SER A 14 -0.27 3.18 -17.22
C SER A 14 -1.51 2.60 -16.54
N ILE A 15 -1.38 1.41 -15.95
CA ILE A 15 -2.50 0.66 -15.37
C ILE A 15 -2.20 0.20 -13.95
N ASN A 16 -3.08 0.60 -13.03
CA ASN A 16 -3.28 -0.12 -11.78
C ASN A 16 -4.28 -1.26 -12.04
N PRO A 17 -3.85 -2.52 -11.99
CA PRO A 17 -4.68 -3.64 -12.41
C PRO A 17 -5.80 -3.91 -11.39
N TRP A 18 -6.76 -4.75 -11.79
CA TRP A 18 -7.72 -5.30 -10.84
C TRP A 18 -7.03 -6.05 -9.70
N VAL A 19 -7.70 -6.08 -8.55
CA VAL A 19 -7.31 -6.92 -7.41
C VAL A 19 -8.27 -8.09 -7.37
N THR A 20 -7.72 -9.30 -7.34
CA THR A 20 -8.49 -10.51 -7.06
C THR A 20 -8.14 -11.01 -5.66
N ASP A 21 -9.14 -11.13 -4.79
CA ASP A 21 -8.94 -11.54 -3.40
C ASP A 21 -10.24 -12.08 -2.76
N PHE A 22 -10.12 -12.66 -1.57
CA PHE A 22 -11.24 -12.98 -0.70
C PHE A 22 -11.78 -11.74 0.02
N ALA A 23 -10.89 -10.77 0.31
CA ALA A 23 -11.23 -9.52 0.97
C ALA A 23 -10.27 -8.40 0.57
N PHE A 24 -10.81 -7.26 0.13
CA PHE A 24 -10.04 -6.04 -0.11
C PHE A 24 -10.64 -4.88 0.69
N TYR A 25 -9.76 -4.13 1.36
CA TYR A 25 -10.14 -2.94 2.13
C TYR A 25 -9.40 -1.74 1.59
N ASP A 26 -10.15 -0.75 1.10
CA ASP A 26 -9.56 0.52 0.69
C ASP A 26 -9.03 1.26 1.93
N LEU A 27 -7.72 1.40 1.98
CA LEU A 27 -7.00 2.18 2.98
C LEU A 27 -6.38 3.41 2.32
N TRP A 28 -7.13 4.09 1.44
CA TRP A 28 -6.62 5.15 0.56
C TRP A 28 -5.60 4.62 -0.44
N PHE A 29 -5.89 3.45 -0.98
CA PHE A 29 -4.95 2.75 -1.85
C PHE A 29 -4.79 3.52 -3.16
N LYS A 30 -3.54 3.84 -3.53
CA LYS A 30 -3.17 4.40 -4.83
C LYS A 30 -1.80 3.88 -5.25
N PRO A 31 -1.55 3.73 -6.55
CA PRO A 31 -0.30 3.19 -7.05
C PRO A 31 0.81 4.24 -7.13
N VAL A 32 1.26 4.75 -5.97
CA VAL A 32 2.21 5.88 -5.86
C VAL A 32 3.45 5.73 -6.75
N GLY A 33 4.05 4.53 -6.81
CA GLY A 33 5.21 4.29 -7.68
C GLY A 33 4.90 4.44 -9.17
N LEU A 34 3.74 3.93 -9.61
CA LEU A 34 3.28 4.08 -11.00
C LEU A 34 2.89 5.53 -11.31
N LEU A 35 2.34 6.26 -10.33
CA LEU A 35 2.00 7.67 -10.49
C LEU A 35 3.24 8.56 -10.63
N TYR A 36 4.28 8.32 -9.83
CA TYR A 36 5.57 8.97 -10.04
C TYR A 36 6.11 8.69 -11.43
N LEU A 37 6.14 7.42 -11.84
CA LEU A 37 6.62 7.03 -13.16
C LEU A 37 5.82 7.70 -14.28
N SER A 38 4.49 7.68 -14.18
CA SER A 38 3.59 8.32 -15.16
C SER A 38 3.84 9.83 -15.24
N THR A 39 4.05 10.50 -14.09
CA THR A 39 4.37 11.92 -14.04
C THR A 39 5.74 12.21 -14.68
N ILE A 40 6.74 11.37 -14.42
CA ILE A 40 8.07 11.48 -15.01
C ILE A 40 7.99 11.37 -16.53
N LEU A 41 7.31 10.35 -17.05
CA LEU A 41 7.17 10.14 -18.50
C LEU A 41 6.41 11.28 -19.17
N LYS A 42 5.34 11.79 -18.53
CA LYS A 42 4.58 12.96 -18.99
C LYS A 42 5.46 14.21 -19.05
N ASN A 43 6.23 14.49 -18.00
CA ASN A 43 7.18 15.61 -17.99
C ASN A 43 8.30 15.47 -19.03
N TYR A 44 8.54 14.25 -19.51
CA TYR A 44 9.48 13.96 -20.59
C TYR A 44 8.85 14.05 -21.99
N GLY A 45 7.66 14.65 -22.11
CA GLY A 45 6.99 14.91 -23.37
C GLY A 45 6.24 13.70 -23.96
N MET A 46 6.02 12.65 -23.17
CA MET A 46 5.18 11.52 -23.58
C MET A 46 3.70 11.78 -23.29
N ASP A 47 2.84 11.23 -24.12
CA ASP A 47 1.39 11.22 -23.89
C ASP A 47 1.04 10.04 -22.98
N VAL A 48 0.52 10.33 -21.79
CA VAL A 48 0.29 9.32 -20.74
C VAL A 48 -1.20 9.22 -20.44
N SER A 49 -1.78 8.09 -20.81
CA SER A 49 -3.10 7.65 -20.36
C SER A 49 -2.97 6.82 -19.08
N PHE A 50 -3.88 7.00 -18.13
CA PHE A 50 -3.87 6.30 -16.85
C PHE A 50 -5.23 5.67 -16.56
N ILE A 51 -5.23 4.38 -16.22
CA ILE A 51 -6.42 3.67 -15.73
C ILE A 51 -6.12 3.06 -14.36
N ASP A 52 -6.93 3.44 -13.37
CA ASP A 52 -6.98 2.74 -12.09
C ASP A 52 -8.20 1.82 -12.03
N CYS A 53 -7.97 0.51 -12.08
CA CYS A 53 -9.06 -0.46 -12.02
C CYS A 53 -9.73 -0.49 -10.64
N ILE A 54 -9.10 -0.03 -9.56
CA ILE A 54 -9.63 -0.10 -8.19
C ILE A 54 -10.53 1.10 -7.85
N GLN A 55 -10.85 1.93 -8.85
CA GLN A 55 -11.54 3.21 -8.65
C GLN A 55 -13.06 3.16 -8.80
N LYS A 56 -13.72 2.18 -8.17
CA LYS A 56 -15.19 2.10 -8.12
C LYS A 56 -15.67 1.81 -6.71
N TYR A 57 -16.43 2.74 -6.15
CA TYR A 57 -16.95 2.63 -4.79
C TYR A 57 -18.41 2.19 -4.76
N ILE A 58 -18.79 1.50 -3.67
CA ILE A 58 -20.17 1.19 -3.33
C ILE A 58 -20.52 1.74 -1.94
N GLY A 59 -21.69 2.38 -1.85
CA GLY A 59 -22.21 2.93 -0.60
C GLY A 59 -21.52 4.21 -0.14
N LYS A 60 -21.68 4.51 1.16
CA LYS A 60 -21.15 5.75 1.77
C LYS A 60 -19.62 5.70 1.89
N ARG A 61 -19.00 6.85 1.65
CA ARG A 61 -17.54 7.06 1.81
C ARG A 61 -17.27 7.87 3.08
N LYS A 62 -16.12 7.61 3.71
CA LYS A 62 -15.65 8.38 4.87
C LYS A 62 -14.18 8.71 4.68
N TYR A 63 -13.82 9.99 4.82
CA TYR A 63 -12.46 10.49 4.62
C TYR A 63 -11.88 10.19 3.24
N GLY A 64 -12.67 10.14 2.16
CA GLY A 64 -12.13 9.84 0.83
C GLY A 64 -11.71 8.38 0.60
N LYS A 65 -12.21 7.45 1.43
CA LYS A 65 -12.13 5.99 1.21
C LYS A 65 -13.50 5.32 1.37
N GLY A 66 -13.64 4.10 0.85
CA GLY A 66 -14.90 3.38 0.91
C GLY A 66 -14.83 1.90 0.52
N LYS A 67 -15.97 1.22 0.54
CA LYS A 67 -16.03 -0.16 0.07
C LYS A 67 -15.88 -0.16 -1.46
N ILE A 68 -14.97 -0.96 -1.99
CA ILE A 68 -14.77 -1.09 -3.43
C ILE A 68 -15.80 -2.06 -4.01
N TYR A 69 -16.31 -1.73 -5.19
CA TYR A 69 -17.18 -2.62 -5.97
C TYR A 69 -16.46 -3.94 -6.25
N HIS A 70 -17.18 -5.03 -6.21
CA HIS A 70 -16.60 -6.35 -6.44
C HIS A 70 -17.63 -7.30 -7.03
N GLU A 71 -17.12 -8.22 -7.84
CA GLU A 71 -17.89 -9.30 -8.46
C GLU A 71 -17.26 -10.62 -8.08
N GLU A 72 -18.10 -11.61 -7.79
CA GLU A 72 -17.64 -12.97 -7.55
C GLU A 72 -17.15 -13.59 -8.85
N ILE A 73 -15.98 -14.22 -8.80
CA ILE A 73 -15.35 -14.89 -9.93
C ILE A 73 -15.01 -16.33 -9.53
N ALA A 74 -14.70 -17.16 -10.54
CA ALA A 74 -14.26 -18.52 -10.29
C ALA A 74 -13.01 -18.55 -9.39
N LEU A 75 -13.03 -19.45 -8.42
CA LEU A 75 -11.89 -19.68 -7.53
C LEU A 75 -10.75 -20.33 -8.33
N PRO A 76 -9.52 -19.81 -8.28
CA PRO A 76 -8.37 -20.44 -8.92
C PRO A 76 -8.19 -21.89 -8.45
N GLU A 77 -7.78 -22.78 -9.35
CA GLU A 77 -7.75 -24.23 -9.11
C GLU A 77 -6.95 -24.61 -7.84
N VAL A 78 -5.79 -23.99 -7.64
CA VAL A 78 -4.93 -24.20 -6.47
C VAL A 78 -5.60 -23.88 -5.13
N LEU A 79 -6.68 -23.09 -5.17
CA LEU A 79 -7.47 -22.67 -4.03
C LEU A 79 -8.78 -23.47 -3.85
N ASN A 80 -9.16 -24.35 -4.78
CA ASN A 80 -10.43 -25.10 -4.76
C ASN A 80 -10.70 -25.82 -3.43
N LYS A 81 -9.65 -26.35 -2.79
CA LYS A 81 -9.76 -27.05 -1.49
C LYS A 81 -10.29 -26.19 -0.34
N PHE A 82 -10.21 -24.86 -0.44
CA PHE A 82 -10.62 -23.96 0.63
C PHE A 82 -12.12 -23.61 0.59
N LYS A 83 -12.82 -23.87 -0.54
CA LYS A 83 -14.27 -23.64 -0.72
C LYS A 83 -14.74 -22.25 -0.25
N MET A 84 -14.04 -21.21 -0.69
CA MET A 84 -14.32 -19.82 -0.32
C MET A 84 -14.76 -19.01 -1.54
N ARG A 85 -15.60 -17.98 -1.32
CA ARG A 85 -15.96 -17.01 -2.36
C ARG A 85 -14.76 -16.15 -2.71
N TYR A 86 -14.51 -15.95 -3.99
CA TYR A 86 -13.37 -15.20 -4.51
C TYR A 86 -13.85 -14.09 -5.41
N PHE A 87 -13.25 -12.91 -5.30
CA PHE A 87 -13.79 -11.71 -5.91
C PHE A 87 -12.76 -10.98 -6.74
N ARG A 88 -13.23 -10.34 -7.81
CA ARG A 88 -12.52 -9.25 -8.47
C ARG A 88 -13.04 -7.92 -7.91
N TYR A 89 -12.13 -7.09 -7.41
CA TYR A 89 -12.40 -5.74 -6.92
C TYR A 89 -12.06 -4.70 -7.97
N GLY A 90 -12.92 -3.70 -8.14
CA GLY A 90 -12.69 -2.56 -9.01
C GLY A 90 -13.83 -2.21 -9.94
N ILE A 91 -13.53 -1.53 -11.05
CA ILE A 91 -14.44 -1.31 -12.18
C ILE A 91 -14.86 -2.64 -12.81
N THR A 92 -16.01 -2.67 -13.48
CA THR A 92 -16.49 -3.83 -14.26
C THR A 92 -15.66 -4.02 -15.53
N GLU A 93 -15.76 -5.20 -16.17
CA GLU A 93 -15.12 -5.43 -17.48
C GLU A 93 -15.61 -4.42 -18.53
N ASN A 94 -16.92 -4.20 -18.61
CA ASN A 94 -17.52 -3.26 -19.55
C ASN A 94 -16.99 -1.84 -19.35
N GLU A 95 -16.85 -1.37 -18.10
CA GLU A 95 -16.27 -0.06 -17.81
C GLU A 95 -14.78 0.02 -18.21
N PHE A 96 -14.02 -1.05 -18.00
CA PHE A 96 -12.62 -1.11 -18.43
C PHE A 96 -12.51 -1.12 -19.96
N GLU A 97 -13.25 -1.98 -20.64
CA GLU A 97 -13.30 -2.06 -22.10
C GLU A 97 -13.74 -0.74 -22.75
N ASN A 98 -14.72 -0.04 -22.18
CA ASN A 98 -15.14 1.27 -22.67
C ASN A 98 -14.01 2.32 -22.52
N LYS A 99 -13.27 2.31 -21.41
CA LYS A 99 -12.09 3.17 -21.25
C LYS A 99 -11.00 2.83 -22.27
N LEU A 100 -10.79 1.54 -22.59
CA LEU A 100 -9.79 1.13 -23.59
C LEU A 100 -10.17 1.59 -25.01
N LYS A 101 -11.46 1.62 -25.35
CA LYS A 101 -11.94 2.15 -26.64
C LYS A 101 -11.71 3.65 -26.81
N GLU A 102 -11.64 4.40 -25.72
CA GLU A 102 -11.32 5.84 -25.71
C GLU A 102 -9.81 6.11 -25.86
N ILE A 103 -8.96 5.08 -25.80
CA ILE A 103 -7.50 5.24 -25.80
C ILE A 103 -6.93 4.88 -27.17
N ASP A 104 -6.16 5.82 -27.72
CA ASP A 104 -5.33 5.56 -28.91
C ASP A 104 -4.33 4.43 -28.66
N LYS A 105 -3.99 3.65 -29.70
CA LYS A 105 -3.01 2.56 -29.60
C LYS A 105 -1.73 3.03 -28.90
N PRO A 106 -1.40 2.49 -27.71
CA PRO A 106 -0.20 2.87 -26.98
C PRO A 106 1.05 2.21 -27.60
N ASP A 107 2.19 2.89 -27.51
CA ASP A 107 3.52 2.33 -27.82
C ASP A 107 3.95 1.29 -26.78
N ILE A 108 3.53 1.45 -25.52
CA ILE A 108 3.82 0.54 -24.42
C ILE A 108 2.73 0.62 -23.34
N ILE A 109 2.52 -0.49 -22.63
CA ILE A 109 1.60 -0.56 -21.49
C ILE A 109 2.40 -0.90 -20.24
N LEU A 110 2.22 -0.11 -19.18
CA LEU A 110 2.87 -0.28 -17.89
C LEU A 110 1.85 -0.76 -16.86
N ILE A 111 2.07 -1.95 -16.29
CA ILE A 111 1.23 -2.51 -15.22
C ILE A 111 2.03 -2.53 -13.92
N THR A 112 1.45 -1.99 -12.84
CA THR A 112 2.03 -2.11 -11.49
C THR A 112 1.52 -3.33 -10.74
N SER A 113 2.21 -3.71 -9.67
CA SER A 113 1.83 -4.85 -8.83
C SER A 113 2.18 -4.61 -7.36
N PHE A 114 1.36 -5.19 -6.47
CA PHE A 114 1.47 -5.02 -5.02
C PHE A 114 1.68 -6.37 -4.34
N MET A 115 0.63 -6.96 -3.79
CA MET A 115 0.71 -8.24 -3.08
C MET A 115 1.08 -9.37 -4.04
N THR A 116 1.89 -10.32 -3.56
CA THR A 116 2.35 -11.46 -4.37
C THR A 116 1.20 -12.37 -4.81
N TYR A 117 0.13 -12.46 -4.01
CA TYR A 117 -1.05 -13.27 -4.30
C TYR A 117 -2.13 -12.54 -5.13
N TRP A 118 -1.92 -11.28 -5.55
CA TRP A 118 -2.88 -10.57 -6.41
C TRP A 118 -2.64 -10.77 -7.92
N TYR A 119 -1.69 -11.63 -8.30
CA TYR A 119 -1.33 -11.83 -9.69
C TYR A 119 -2.48 -12.29 -10.63
N PRO A 120 -3.55 -13.00 -10.17
CA PRO A 120 -4.64 -13.32 -11.09
C PRO A 120 -5.37 -12.08 -11.62
N GLY A 121 -5.47 -11.02 -10.82
CA GLY A 121 -5.98 -9.72 -11.28
C GLY A 121 -5.11 -9.09 -12.37
N ILE A 122 -3.79 -9.29 -12.30
CA ILE A 122 -2.84 -8.88 -13.34
C ILE A 122 -3.09 -9.67 -14.63
N LEU A 123 -3.27 -10.99 -14.53
CA LEU A 123 -3.56 -11.85 -15.70
C LEU A 123 -4.88 -11.46 -16.38
N LEU A 124 -5.94 -11.22 -15.61
CA LEU A 124 -7.22 -10.75 -16.14
C LEU A 124 -7.05 -9.41 -16.88
N THR A 125 -6.32 -8.48 -16.27
CA THR A 125 -6.05 -7.17 -16.85
C THR A 125 -5.25 -7.29 -18.15
N ALA A 126 -4.14 -8.04 -18.14
CA ALA A 126 -3.26 -8.24 -19.29
C ALA A 126 -3.98 -8.96 -20.45
N LYS A 127 -4.80 -9.98 -20.15
CA LYS A 127 -5.62 -10.67 -21.15
C LYS A 127 -6.57 -9.71 -21.85
N THR A 128 -7.28 -8.86 -21.11
CA THR A 128 -8.19 -7.88 -21.72
C THR A 128 -7.42 -6.83 -22.54
N LEU A 129 -6.26 -6.38 -22.07
CA LEU A 129 -5.42 -5.43 -22.82
C LEU A 129 -4.96 -6.01 -24.17
N LYS A 130 -4.55 -7.28 -24.22
CA LYS A 130 -4.14 -7.93 -25.48
C LYS A 130 -5.30 -8.14 -26.46
N LYS A 131 -6.57 -8.11 -26.02
CA LYS A 131 -7.71 -8.07 -26.96
C LYS A 131 -7.79 -6.76 -27.73
N TYR A 132 -7.45 -5.63 -27.11
CA TYR A 132 -7.54 -4.29 -27.70
C TYR A 132 -6.23 -3.84 -28.34
N PHE A 133 -5.09 -4.24 -27.77
CA PHE A 133 -3.75 -3.86 -28.18
C PHE A 133 -2.86 -5.10 -28.32
N PRO A 134 -3.14 -6.02 -29.27
CA PRO A 134 -2.48 -7.32 -29.37
C PRO A 134 -0.95 -7.23 -29.51
N ASP A 135 -0.47 -6.26 -30.29
CA ASP A 135 0.97 -6.10 -30.57
C ASP A 135 1.71 -5.26 -29.51
N THR A 136 0.98 -4.51 -28.68
CA THR A 136 1.62 -3.57 -27.75
C THR A 136 2.29 -4.32 -26.60
N LYS A 137 3.55 -3.96 -26.32
CA LYS A 137 4.33 -4.58 -25.26
C LYS A 137 3.80 -4.22 -23.88
N ILE A 138 3.61 -5.22 -23.03
CA ILE A 138 3.19 -5.06 -21.64
C ILE A 138 4.39 -5.24 -20.71
N VAL A 139 4.67 -4.22 -19.92
CA VAL A 139 5.74 -4.21 -18.91
C VAL A 139 5.12 -4.28 -17.52
N LEU A 140 5.48 -5.30 -16.77
CA LEU A 140 5.06 -5.49 -15.39
C LEU A 140 6.16 -5.04 -14.41
N GLY A 141 5.79 -4.19 -13.45
CA GLY A 141 6.66 -3.76 -12.36
C GLY A 141 5.97 -3.81 -11.00
N GLY A 142 6.65 -3.34 -9.96
CA GLY A 142 6.09 -3.21 -8.61
C GLY A 142 6.60 -4.25 -7.60
N ILE A 143 5.92 -4.35 -6.46
CA ILE A 143 6.37 -5.14 -5.29
C ILE A 143 6.37 -6.64 -5.62
N TYR A 144 5.28 -7.16 -6.18
CA TYR A 144 5.20 -8.57 -6.56
C TYR A 144 6.26 -8.94 -7.60
N ALA A 145 6.40 -8.15 -8.67
CA ALA A 145 7.45 -8.35 -9.68
C ALA A 145 8.86 -8.37 -9.07
N THR A 146 9.10 -7.59 -8.02
CA THR A 146 10.39 -7.55 -7.31
C THR A 146 10.60 -8.74 -6.38
N LEU A 147 9.55 -9.17 -5.67
CA LEU A 147 9.62 -10.26 -4.71
C LEU A 147 9.64 -11.64 -5.39
N LEU A 148 8.91 -11.82 -6.49
CA LEU A 148 8.79 -13.08 -7.23
C LEU A 148 9.00 -12.90 -8.74
N PRO A 149 10.20 -12.49 -9.17
CA PRO A 149 10.44 -12.12 -10.57
C PRO A 149 10.33 -13.31 -11.53
N GLU A 150 10.69 -14.53 -11.10
CA GLU A 150 10.57 -15.73 -11.93
C GLU A 150 9.09 -16.05 -12.21
N HIS A 151 8.25 -16.02 -11.17
CA HIS A 151 6.81 -16.23 -11.32
C HIS A 151 6.17 -15.11 -12.16
N ALA A 152 6.59 -13.86 -11.95
CA ALA A 152 6.11 -12.72 -12.74
C ALA A 152 6.45 -12.84 -14.23
N ARG A 153 7.65 -13.35 -14.58
CA ARG A 153 8.07 -13.57 -15.98
C ARG A 153 7.36 -14.74 -16.65
N ALA A 154 6.87 -15.69 -15.87
CA ALA A 154 6.10 -16.84 -16.37
C ALA A 154 4.62 -16.50 -16.64
N LEU A 155 4.15 -15.30 -16.28
CA LEU A 155 2.77 -14.89 -16.53
C LEU A 155 2.51 -14.71 -18.02
N GLU A 156 1.39 -15.26 -18.49
CA GLU A 156 0.91 -15.02 -19.85
C GLU A 156 0.62 -13.55 -20.12
N ASN A 157 0.80 -13.12 -21.37
CA ASN A 157 0.53 -11.76 -21.85
C ASN A 157 1.41 -10.66 -21.24
N ILE A 158 2.46 -11.00 -20.50
CA ILE A 158 3.47 -10.06 -20.00
C ILE A 158 4.74 -10.19 -20.85
N ASP A 159 5.16 -9.11 -21.50
CA ASP A 159 6.34 -9.12 -22.38
C ASP A 159 7.64 -8.87 -21.61
N TYR A 160 7.62 -7.97 -20.61
CA TYR A 160 8.79 -7.62 -19.81
C TYR A 160 8.44 -7.51 -18.32
N VAL A 161 9.41 -7.85 -17.47
CA VAL A 161 9.31 -7.69 -16.01
C VAL A 161 10.47 -6.83 -15.51
N ILE A 162 10.14 -5.69 -14.91
CA ILE A 162 11.10 -4.79 -14.27
C ILE A 162 11.02 -4.97 -12.75
N THR A 163 12.18 -5.19 -12.13
CA THR A 163 12.30 -5.42 -10.69
C THR A 163 13.02 -4.29 -9.98
N GLY A 164 12.75 -4.10 -8.70
CA GLY A 164 13.42 -3.10 -7.86
C GLY A 164 12.63 -1.79 -7.78
N ASN A 165 13.26 -0.80 -7.16
CA ASN A 165 12.66 0.49 -6.82
C ASN A 165 13.55 1.69 -7.20
N ASN A 166 14.63 1.45 -7.94
CA ASN A 166 15.49 2.52 -8.44
C ASN A 166 14.85 3.12 -9.70
N PHE A 167 14.33 4.34 -9.59
CA PHE A 167 13.66 5.01 -10.71
C PHE A 167 14.55 5.15 -11.95
N ASN A 168 15.85 5.42 -11.81
CA ASN A 168 16.76 5.52 -12.96
C ASN A 168 16.81 4.22 -13.75
N SER A 169 17.06 3.10 -13.07
CA SER A 169 17.13 1.78 -13.73
C SER A 169 15.78 1.35 -14.32
N ILE A 170 14.67 1.72 -13.68
CA ILE A 170 13.31 1.44 -14.19
C ILE A 170 13.06 2.25 -15.48
N ILE A 171 13.37 3.54 -15.48
CA ILE A 171 13.21 4.42 -16.65
C ILE A 171 14.12 3.96 -17.79
N ASP A 172 15.38 3.63 -17.51
CA ASP A 172 16.31 3.10 -18.52
C ASP A 172 15.76 1.84 -19.19
N SER A 173 15.16 0.93 -18.40
CA SER A 173 14.54 -0.28 -18.92
C SER A 173 13.32 0.03 -19.80
N ILE A 174 12.48 1.00 -19.41
CA ILE A 174 11.33 1.44 -20.21
C ILE A 174 11.79 2.10 -21.52
N PHE A 175 12.83 2.93 -21.46
CA PHE A 175 13.41 3.58 -22.64
C PHE A 175 14.02 2.56 -23.59
N GLU A 176 14.63 1.50 -23.07
CA GLU A 176 15.11 0.38 -23.88
C GLU A 176 13.96 -0.29 -24.65
N VAL A 177 12.84 -0.60 -23.98
CA VAL A 177 11.64 -1.16 -24.67
C VAL A 177 11.09 -0.19 -25.73
N LEU A 178 11.11 1.11 -25.46
CA LEU A 178 10.65 2.16 -26.38
C LEU A 178 11.65 2.52 -27.48
N ASN A 179 12.84 1.92 -27.50
CA ASN A 179 13.96 2.27 -28.39
C ASN A 179 14.37 3.76 -28.31
N ILE A 180 14.36 4.32 -27.10
CA ILE A 180 14.82 5.68 -26.78
C ILE A 180 16.28 5.62 -26.34
N ARG A 181 17.13 6.52 -26.87
CA ARG A 181 18.57 6.53 -26.57
C ARG A 181 18.82 6.76 -25.06
N LYS A 182 19.74 5.96 -24.49
CA LYS A 182 20.27 6.13 -23.12
C LYS A 182 20.92 7.52 -22.95
N GLY A 183 20.81 8.10 -21.75
CA GLY A 183 21.36 9.42 -21.41
C GLY A 183 20.43 10.61 -21.63
N THR A 184 19.18 10.35 -22.01
CA THR A 184 18.12 11.37 -22.18
C THR A 184 17.59 11.84 -20.81
N PHE A 185 17.49 10.95 -19.83
CA PHE A 185 16.97 11.27 -18.50
C PHE A 185 18.06 11.91 -17.59
N PRO A 186 17.81 13.08 -16.95
CA PRO A 186 18.80 13.80 -16.13
C PRO A 186 19.19 13.06 -14.83
N GLY A 187 18.51 11.96 -14.50
CA GLY A 187 18.77 11.14 -13.33
C GLY A 187 18.07 11.65 -12.06
N ILE A 188 17.81 10.73 -11.14
CA ILE A 188 17.27 10.96 -9.81
C ILE A 188 18.33 10.52 -8.80
N ASN A 189 18.87 11.45 -8.04
CA ASN A 189 19.88 11.18 -7.01
C ASN A 189 19.26 11.05 -5.62
N THR A 190 18.23 11.86 -5.35
CA THR A 190 17.49 11.89 -4.09
C THR A 190 15.98 11.88 -4.36
N LEU A 191 15.16 11.65 -3.32
CA LEU A 191 13.70 11.75 -3.47
C LEU A 191 13.22 13.18 -3.80
N ASP A 192 14.06 14.19 -3.58
CA ASP A 192 13.76 15.58 -3.93
C ASP A 192 13.85 15.86 -5.44
N ASP A 193 14.54 14.98 -6.20
CA ASP A 193 14.63 15.09 -7.66
C ASP A 193 13.39 14.53 -8.36
N LEU A 194 12.51 13.82 -7.64
CA LEU A 194 11.25 13.32 -8.18
C LEU A 194 10.29 14.48 -8.48
N PRO A 195 9.49 14.42 -9.55
CA PRO A 195 8.43 15.40 -9.76
C PRO A 195 7.33 15.21 -8.71
N PHE A 196 6.60 16.27 -8.35
CA PHE A 196 5.37 16.07 -7.56
C PHE A 196 4.34 15.32 -8.42
N ILE A 197 3.70 14.31 -7.82
CA ILE A 197 2.74 13.46 -8.51
C ILE A 197 1.64 14.30 -9.16
N ASP A 198 1.40 14.05 -10.44
CA ASP A 198 0.28 14.62 -11.18
C ASP A 198 -1.00 13.81 -10.94
N TYR A 199 -1.81 14.28 -10.01
CA TYR A 199 -3.10 13.68 -9.70
C TYR A 199 -4.21 14.05 -10.71
N SER A 200 -3.96 14.96 -11.66
CA SER A 200 -4.90 15.23 -12.76
C SER A 200 -5.07 14.05 -13.71
N LEU A 201 -4.19 13.04 -13.63
CA LEU A 201 -4.36 11.75 -14.30
C LEU A 201 -5.64 11.01 -13.88
N TYR A 202 -6.21 11.34 -12.72
CA TYR A 202 -7.52 10.82 -12.31
C TYR A 202 -8.66 11.72 -12.80
N LYS A 203 -9.67 11.13 -13.47
CA LYS A 203 -10.90 11.85 -13.85
C LYS A 203 -11.68 12.39 -12.63
N SER A 204 -11.61 11.68 -11.49
CA SER A 204 -12.18 12.09 -10.22
C SER A 204 -11.24 11.66 -9.10
N LEU A 205 -11.05 12.51 -8.08
CA LEU A 205 -10.11 12.28 -7.00
C LEU A 205 -10.78 12.48 -5.65
N ASP A 206 -10.71 11.45 -4.79
CA ASP A 206 -11.37 11.46 -3.47
C ASP A 206 -10.42 11.79 -2.31
N SER A 207 -9.13 11.55 -2.53
CA SER A 207 -8.08 11.66 -1.54
C SER A 207 -6.73 11.66 -2.24
N ILE A 208 -5.68 12.08 -1.55
CA ILE A 208 -4.30 11.99 -2.03
C ILE A 208 -3.54 10.98 -1.19
N THR A 209 -2.66 10.22 -1.85
CA THR A 209 -1.74 9.30 -1.18
C THR A 209 -0.31 9.72 -1.45
N THR A 210 0.48 9.95 -0.42
CA THR A 210 1.88 10.35 -0.56
C THR A 210 2.78 9.48 0.30
N VAL A 211 4.07 9.58 0.03
CA VAL A 211 5.15 8.98 0.83
C VAL A 211 6.16 10.08 1.10
N ASN A 212 6.50 10.31 2.36
CA ASN A 212 7.57 11.25 2.72
C ASN A 212 8.94 10.56 2.80
N SER A 213 8.91 9.25 3.03
CA SER A 213 10.06 8.39 3.19
C SER A 213 9.76 6.99 2.67
N LEU A 214 10.81 6.31 2.23
CA LEU A 214 10.77 4.97 1.66
C LEU A 214 11.73 4.05 2.42
N GLY A 215 11.26 2.84 2.73
CA GLY A 215 11.99 1.86 3.52
C GLY A 215 11.83 2.05 5.03
N CYS A 216 12.33 1.07 5.77
CA CYS A 216 12.33 1.07 7.22
C CYS A 216 13.68 0.54 7.74
N PRO A 217 14.33 1.22 8.70
CA PRO A 217 15.58 0.72 9.30
C PRO A 217 15.42 -0.57 10.10
N PHE A 218 14.19 -0.93 10.51
CA PHE A 218 13.94 -2.19 11.21
C PHE A 218 14.02 -3.40 10.25
N ARG A 219 14.49 -4.53 10.79
CA ARG A 219 14.65 -5.79 10.06
C ARG A 219 13.72 -6.87 10.61
N CYS A 220 12.43 -6.57 10.67
CA CYS A 220 11.43 -7.51 11.19
C CYS A 220 11.41 -8.80 10.35
N THR A 221 11.33 -9.96 11.00
CA THR A 221 11.47 -11.28 10.34
C THR A 221 10.37 -11.60 9.33
N TYR A 222 9.22 -10.93 9.46
CA TYR A 222 8.03 -11.11 8.64
C TYR A 222 7.82 -10.01 7.58
N CYS A 223 8.67 -8.97 7.54
CA CYS A 223 8.44 -7.77 6.71
C CYS A 223 9.50 -7.63 5.60
N ALA A 224 9.05 -7.31 4.38
CA ALA A 224 9.93 -7.15 3.22
C ALA A 224 10.51 -5.74 3.03
N SER A 225 10.23 -4.77 3.92
CA SER A 225 10.69 -3.39 3.73
C SER A 225 12.22 -3.29 3.52
N SER A 226 13.03 -4.00 4.33
CA SER A 226 14.51 -4.02 4.15
C SER A 226 15.02 -4.79 2.92
N ILE A 227 14.16 -5.61 2.30
CA ILE A 227 14.45 -6.33 1.05
C ILE A 227 14.16 -5.41 -0.15
N LEU A 228 13.01 -4.73 -0.10
CA LEU A 228 12.58 -3.78 -1.12
C LEU A 228 13.48 -2.54 -1.10
N TYR A 229 13.76 -1.99 0.08
CA TYR A 229 14.54 -0.78 0.28
C TYR A 229 15.81 -1.07 1.09
N LYS A 230 16.97 -1.02 0.43
CA LYS A 230 18.27 -1.24 1.10
C LYS A 230 18.65 -0.15 2.12
N LYS A 231 18.12 1.06 1.92
CA LYS A 231 18.38 2.25 2.75
C LYS A 231 17.07 2.99 3.01
N PHE A 232 16.99 3.63 4.17
CA PHE A 232 15.95 4.60 4.47
C PHE A 232 16.21 5.88 3.68
N GLN A 233 15.27 6.27 2.82
CA GLN A 233 15.34 7.45 1.98
C GLN A 233 14.17 8.38 2.32
N TYR A 234 14.35 9.67 2.17
CA TYR A 234 13.36 10.66 2.57
C TYR A 234 13.42 11.92 1.70
N LYS A 235 12.28 12.59 1.59
CA LYS A 235 12.15 13.92 0.97
C LYS A 235 12.54 14.99 2.00
N SER A 236 13.14 16.09 1.59
CA SER A 236 13.39 17.22 2.51
C SER A 236 12.07 17.87 2.94
N SER A 237 12.09 18.54 4.10
CA SER A 237 10.92 19.33 4.52
C SER A 237 10.57 20.44 3.53
N LYS A 238 11.56 20.96 2.78
CA LYS A 238 11.34 21.96 1.71
C LYS A 238 10.55 21.37 0.55
N TYR A 239 10.91 20.17 0.10
CA TYR A 239 10.18 19.46 -0.94
C TYR A 239 8.74 19.20 -0.50
N ILE A 240 8.56 18.64 0.70
CA ILE A 240 7.23 18.34 1.26
C ILE A 240 6.36 19.60 1.31
N ASN A 241 6.88 20.74 1.78
CA ASN A 241 6.13 21.99 1.78
C ASN A 241 5.63 22.39 0.38
N ASN A 242 6.48 22.24 -0.65
CA ASN A 242 6.11 22.56 -2.04
C ASN A 242 5.12 21.54 -2.63
N GLU A 243 5.26 20.26 -2.28
CA GLU A 243 4.32 19.21 -2.67
C GLU A 243 2.92 19.50 -2.12
N PHE A 244 2.81 19.88 -0.84
CA PHE A 244 1.54 20.21 -0.20
C PHE A 244 0.92 21.51 -0.71
N LYS A 245 1.72 22.50 -1.12
CA LYS A 245 1.22 23.67 -1.85
C LYS A 245 0.57 23.28 -3.18
N ARG A 246 1.11 22.30 -3.92
CA ARG A 246 0.45 21.79 -5.13
C ARG A 246 -0.82 21.02 -4.80
N TYR A 247 -0.86 20.30 -3.67
CA TYR A 247 -2.05 19.57 -3.28
C TYR A 247 -3.28 20.46 -3.02
N MET A 248 -3.08 21.73 -2.66
CA MET A 248 -4.16 22.72 -2.54
C MET A 248 -4.93 22.98 -3.83
N ALA A 249 -4.35 22.66 -4.99
CA ALA A 249 -5.03 22.80 -6.28
C ALA A 249 -6.04 21.67 -6.55
N TYR A 250 -5.99 20.58 -5.79
CA TYR A 250 -6.95 19.48 -5.91
C TYR A 250 -8.09 19.66 -4.91
N ASN A 251 -9.31 19.37 -5.35
CA ASN A 251 -10.50 19.43 -4.51
C ASN A 251 -10.63 18.20 -3.60
N VAL A 252 -9.67 18.03 -2.68
CA VAL A 252 -9.65 16.93 -1.70
C VAL A 252 -9.44 17.45 -0.29
N SER A 253 -9.92 16.72 0.71
CA SER A 253 -9.72 17.06 2.12
C SER A 253 -8.81 16.09 2.86
N ASP A 254 -8.59 14.90 2.33
CA ASP A 254 -7.93 13.80 3.04
C ASP A 254 -6.63 13.40 2.33
N ILE A 255 -5.53 13.40 3.09
CA ILE A 255 -4.19 13.02 2.62
C ILE A 255 -3.65 11.89 3.48
N THR A 256 -3.18 10.84 2.82
CA THR A 256 -2.71 9.62 3.47
C THR A 256 -1.22 9.40 3.22
N PHE A 257 -0.49 9.06 4.29
CA PHE A 257 0.92 8.74 4.23
C PHE A 257 1.12 7.23 4.21
N TYR A 258 1.77 6.73 3.16
CA TYR A 258 2.05 5.31 2.94
C TYR A 258 3.50 4.92 3.30
N ASP A 259 4.22 5.80 3.97
CA ASP A 259 5.56 5.54 4.50
C ASP A 259 5.63 4.25 5.33
N ASP A 260 6.69 3.46 5.14
CA ASP A 260 6.99 2.30 6.00
C ASP A 260 7.36 2.73 7.44
N ALA A 261 7.88 3.96 7.60
CA ALA A 261 8.42 4.47 8.86
C ALA A 261 8.26 5.99 9.04
N PHE A 262 7.05 6.52 8.83
CA PHE A 262 6.73 7.97 8.83
C PHE A 262 7.41 8.78 9.96
N LEU A 263 7.27 8.36 11.23
CA LEU A 263 7.81 9.10 12.38
C LEU A 263 9.34 9.01 12.54
N MET A 264 10.01 8.18 11.75
CA MET A 264 11.48 8.06 11.76
C MET A 264 12.15 9.08 10.84
N HIS A 265 11.36 9.90 10.13
CA HIS A 265 11.88 10.96 9.29
C HIS A 265 12.76 11.93 10.11
N PRO A 266 14.01 12.24 9.68
CA PRO A 266 14.93 13.07 10.47
C PRO A 266 14.38 14.48 10.74
N GLU A 267 13.61 15.03 9.80
CA GLU A 267 12.95 16.33 9.93
C GLU A 267 11.48 16.26 10.41
N ILE A 268 11.04 15.16 11.05
CA ILE A 268 9.62 14.94 11.37
C ILE A 268 8.94 16.11 12.10
N ILE A 269 9.64 16.76 13.03
CA ILE A 269 9.11 17.93 13.75
C ILE A 269 8.84 19.10 12.80
N LYS A 270 9.74 19.37 11.85
CA LYS A 270 9.55 20.42 10.85
C LYS A 270 8.40 20.08 9.92
N ILE A 271 8.31 18.81 9.50
CA ILE A 271 7.22 18.32 8.66
C ILE A 271 5.88 18.51 9.34
N LEU A 272 5.70 18.05 10.58
CA LEU A 272 4.43 18.22 11.29
C LEU A 272 4.04 19.69 11.46
N LYS A 273 5.01 20.59 11.67
CA LYS A 273 4.76 22.05 11.68
C LYS A 273 4.34 22.58 10.31
N ILE A 274 4.94 22.10 9.23
CA ILE A 274 4.54 22.45 7.85
C ILE A 274 3.12 21.96 7.57
N LEU A 275 2.82 20.70 7.90
CA LEU A 275 1.52 20.09 7.65
C LEU A 275 0.38 20.84 8.34
N LYS A 276 0.62 21.37 9.56
CA LYS A 276 -0.35 22.21 10.28
C LYS A 276 -0.80 23.46 9.49
N LEU A 277 -0.01 23.92 8.52
CA LEU A 277 -0.33 25.12 7.72
C LEU A 277 -1.37 24.84 6.63
N PHE A 278 -1.73 23.58 6.38
CA PHE A 278 -2.66 23.20 5.33
C PHE A 278 -3.97 22.66 5.91
N PRO A 279 -5.12 22.90 5.27
CA PRO A 279 -6.44 22.54 5.78
C PRO A 279 -6.82 21.08 5.51
N PHE A 280 -5.84 20.16 5.49
CA PHE A 280 -6.08 18.75 5.19
C PHE A 280 -6.23 17.93 6.47
N LYS A 281 -6.93 16.79 6.34
CA LYS A 281 -6.97 15.72 7.33
C LYS A 281 -5.93 14.67 6.96
N TYR A 282 -5.14 14.26 7.95
CA TYR A 282 -4.04 13.32 7.71
C TYR A 282 -4.31 11.93 8.25
N HIS A 283 -3.85 10.92 7.50
CA HIS A 283 -4.07 9.52 7.83
C HIS A 283 -2.78 8.71 7.76
N LEU A 284 -2.56 7.88 8.79
CA LEU A 284 -1.44 6.95 8.94
C LEU A 284 -1.95 5.50 9.03
N PRO A 285 -2.42 4.90 7.91
CA PRO A 285 -3.04 3.58 7.92
C PRO A 285 -2.05 2.41 8.01
N ASN A 286 -0.78 2.60 7.67
CA ASN A 286 0.20 1.51 7.65
C ASN A 286 0.76 1.17 9.04
N GLY A 287 0.53 2.06 10.01
CA GLY A 287 1.07 1.95 11.35
C GLY A 287 2.35 2.75 11.53
N VAL A 288 2.45 3.49 12.63
CA VAL A 288 3.69 4.11 13.07
C VAL A 288 4.34 3.30 14.19
N HIS A 289 5.64 3.51 14.34
CA HIS A 289 6.43 2.88 15.39
C HIS A 289 6.18 3.60 16.73
N ALA A 290 5.60 2.88 17.70
CA ALA A 290 5.19 3.45 19.00
C ALA A 290 6.31 4.23 19.71
N LYS A 291 7.56 3.77 19.61
CA LYS A 291 8.72 4.39 20.27
C LYS A 291 9.02 5.83 19.83
N PHE A 292 8.51 6.27 18.67
CA PHE A 292 8.72 7.63 18.17
C PHE A 292 7.56 8.57 18.49
N ILE A 293 6.51 8.06 19.12
CA ILE A 293 5.44 8.87 19.69
C ILE A 293 5.93 9.36 21.05
N THR A 294 6.44 10.58 21.09
CA THR A 294 6.77 11.32 22.32
C THR A 294 5.65 12.32 22.64
N PRO A 295 5.60 12.93 23.85
CA PRO A 295 4.60 13.96 24.16
C PRO A 295 4.56 15.10 23.13
N ARG A 296 5.75 15.54 22.68
CA ARG A 296 5.88 16.59 21.65
C ARG A 296 5.35 16.15 20.30
N ILE A 297 5.67 14.92 19.86
CA ILE A 297 5.21 14.40 18.57
C ILE A 297 3.70 14.15 18.59
N ALA A 298 3.15 13.62 19.69
CA ALA A 298 1.73 13.43 19.87
C ALA A 298 0.95 14.76 19.74
N LYS A 299 1.42 15.82 20.41
CA LYS A 299 0.82 17.16 20.29
C LYS A 299 0.89 17.71 18.87
N LEU A 300 2.03 17.54 18.19
CA LEU A 300 2.19 18.00 16.81
C LEU A 300 1.31 17.22 15.81
N LEU A 301 1.11 15.92 16.00
CA LEU A 301 0.17 15.13 15.20
C LEU A 301 -1.26 15.63 15.38
N PHE A 302 -1.68 15.87 16.64
CA PHE A 302 -3.00 16.40 16.94
C PHE A 302 -3.21 17.78 16.31
N ASP A 303 -2.27 18.70 16.53
CA ASP A 303 -2.33 20.07 16.04
C ASP A 303 -2.28 20.17 14.51
N ALA A 304 -1.61 19.23 13.84
CA ALA A 304 -1.58 19.17 12.38
C ALA A 304 -2.86 18.55 11.79
N GLY A 305 -3.78 18.02 12.59
CA GLY A 305 -5.04 17.46 12.08
C GLY A 305 -4.96 16.00 11.63
N PHE A 306 -4.03 15.19 12.18
CA PHE A 306 -4.05 13.75 11.96
C PHE A 306 -5.32 13.13 12.57
N LYS A 307 -6.15 12.50 11.73
CA LYS A 307 -7.43 11.86 12.14
C LYS A 307 -7.35 10.34 12.21
N THR A 308 -6.30 9.74 11.68
CA THR A 308 -6.09 8.29 11.77
C THR A 308 -4.66 8.02 12.17
N ILE A 309 -4.49 7.46 13.36
CA ILE A 309 -3.21 6.97 13.86
C ILE A 309 -3.35 5.47 14.07
N ARG A 310 -2.56 4.69 13.34
CA ARG A 310 -2.38 3.27 13.63
C ARG A 310 -1.00 3.04 14.21
N ILE A 311 -0.85 2.08 15.12
CA ILE A 311 0.41 1.75 15.77
C ILE A 311 0.71 0.26 15.58
N GLY A 312 1.92 -0.08 15.13
CA GLY A 312 2.37 -1.47 15.03
C GLY A 312 2.83 -2.00 16.38
N TYR A 313 2.04 -2.89 17.00
CA TYR A 313 2.36 -3.50 18.30
C TYR A 313 2.77 -4.97 18.19
N GLU A 314 2.22 -5.68 17.20
CA GLU A 314 2.50 -7.07 16.85
C GLU A 314 2.00 -8.09 17.90
N VAL A 315 2.54 -8.09 19.12
CA VAL A 315 2.20 -9.10 20.13
C VAL A 315 2.52 -8.61 21.55
N TYR A 316 1.69 -8.97 22.53
CA TYR A 316 1.94 -8.83 23.97
C TYR A 316 2.82 -9.99 24.47
N ASP A 317 4.09 -9.97 24.09
CA ASP A 317 5.11 -10.91 24.56
C ASP A 317 6.50 -10.31 24.29
N SER A 318 7.26 -10.03 25.34
CA SER A 318 8.55 -9.35 25.22
C SER A 318 9.61 -10.18 24.50
N LEU A 319 9.58 -11.51 24.67
CA LEU A 319 10.51 -12.42 24.01
C LEU A 319 10.22 -12.50 22.50
N LEU A 320 8.95 -12.61 22.13
CA LEU A 320 8.53 -12.60 20.72
C LEU A 320 8.79 -11.23 20.08
N GLN A 321 8.46 -10.12 20.76
CA GLN A 321 8.77 -8.78 20.29
C GLN A 321 10.26 -8.63 19.94
N ASN A 322 11.16 -9.08 20.81
CA ASN A 322 12.60 -9.05 20.57
C ASN A 322 13.00 -9.94 19.38
N LYS A 323 12.51 -11.18 19.32
CA LYS A 323 12.82 -12.13 18.23
C LYS A 323 12.33 -11.67 16.86
N MET A 324 11.21 -10.96 16.80
CA MET A 324 10.56 -10.58 15.54
C MET A 324 10.96 -9.20 15.01
N GLY A 325 11.82 -8.47 15.72
CA GLY A 325 12.41 -7.21 15.25
C GLY A 325 12.71 -6.16 16.33
N GLY A 326 12.29 -6.37 17.57
CA GLY A 326 12.63 -5.53 18.72
C GLY A 326 12.15 -4.07 18.65
N LYS A 327 11.13 -3.79 17.81
CA LYS A 327 10.73 -2.41 17.50
C LYS A 327 9.82 -1.75 18.54
N VAL A 328 9.22 -2.53 19.45
CA VAL A 328 8.21 -2.08 20.41
C VAL A 328 8.24 -2.95 21.67
N THR A 329 7.83 -2.36 22.81
CA THR A 329 7.58 -3.07 24.07
C THR A 329 6.22 -2.67 24.65
N ASN A 330 5.71 -3.43 25.61
CA ASN A 330 4.43 -3.14 26.30
C ASN A 330 4.44 -1.75 26.95
N LYS A 331 5.57 -1.38 27.59
CA LYS A 331 5.76 -0.06 28.21
C LYS A 331 5.79 1.06 27.16
N ILE A 332 6.49 0.84 26.05
CA ILE A 332 6.56 1.82 24.95
C ILE A 332 5.17 2.08 24.38
N LEU A 333 4.39 1.02 24.11
CA LEU A 333 3.02 1.16 23.61
C LEU A 333 2.14 1.92 24.62
N LYS A 334 2.20 1.54 25.91
CA LYS A 334 1.43 2.20 26.98
C LYS A 334 1.70 3.70 27.02
N ASN A 335 2.97 4.08 26.99
CA ASN A 335 3.39 5.47 26.99
C ASN A 335 2.90 6.20 25.73
N ALA A 336 3.06 5.60 24.55
CA ALA A 336 2.63 6.20 23.29
C ALA A 336 1.12 6.51 23.28
N ILE A 337 0.28 5.57 23.75
CA ILE A 337 -1.17 5.78 23.88
C ILE A 337 -1.46 6.89 24.89
N GLY A 338 -0.80 6.89 26.05
CA GLY A 338 -0.95 7.95 27.05
C GLY A 338 -0.58 9.34 26.50
N TYR A 339 0.49 9.45 25.70
CA TYR A 339 0.88 10.71 25.08
C TYR A 339 -0.13 11.19 24.03
N LEU A 340 -0.71 10.28 23.25
CA LEU A 340 -1.77 10.62 22.30
C LEU A 340 -3.05 11.07 23.02
N ASN A 341 -3.44 10.37 24.09
CA ASN A 341 -4.58 10.77 24.91
C ASN A 341 -4.37 12.19 25.49
N ASN A 342 -3.20 12.45 26.08
CA ASN A 342 -2.86 13.78 26.62
C ASN A 342 -2.79 14.88 25.55
N ALA A 343 -2.56 14.52 24.29
CA ALA A 343 -2.57 15.47 23.18
C ALA A 343 -3.99 15.82 22.70
N GLY A 344 -5.00 15.02 23.06
CA GLY A 344 -6.41 15.26 22.74
C GLY A 344 -7.09 14.13 21.95
N TYR A 345 -6.39 13.03 21.65
CA TYR A 345 -7.02 11.87 21.00
C TYR A 345 -7.85 11.07 22.00
N PHE A 346 -9.05 10.63 21.60
CA PHE A 346 -9.75 9.60 22.36
C PHE A 346 -9.11 8.24 22.07
N SER A 347 -9.03 7.36 23.07
CA SER A 347 -8.43 6.03 22.88
C SER A 347 -9.14 5.23 21.79
N GLY A 348 -10.47 5.39 21.66
CA GLY A 348 -11.28 4.81 20.59
C GLY A 348 -10.98 5.36 19.17
N GLU A 349 -10.16 6.40 19.01
CA GLU A 349 -9.66 6.89 17.72
C GLU A 349 -8.29 6.29 17.34
N ILE A 350 -7.58 5.74 18.33
CA ILE A 350 -6.25 5.15 18.15
C ILE A 350 -6.42 3.70 17.70
N GLY A 351 -5.83 3.35 16.56
CA GLY A 351 -5.77 1.97 16.08
C GLY A 351 -4.47 1.30 16.50
N VAL A 352 -4.53 0.05 16.94
CA VAL A 352 -3.35 -0.76 17.25
C VAL A 352 -3.42 -2.08 16.50
N TYR A 353 -2.34 -2.37 15.78
CA TYR A 353 -2.16 -3.62 15.04
C TYR A 353 -1.51 -4.69 15.88
N VAL A 354 -2.14 -5.86 15.93
CA VAL A 354 -1.56 -7.12 16.42
C VAL A 354 -1.42 -8.08 15.26
N LEU A 355 -0.34 -8.83 15.23
CA LEU A 355 -0.06 -9.83 14.21
C LEU A 355 -0.78 -11.12 14.59
N GLY A 356 -1.71 -11.55 13.74
CA GLY A 356 -2.49 -12.78 13.95
C GLY A 356 -2.25 -13.81 12.86
N GLY A 357 -2.40 -15.09 13.20
CA GLY A 357 -2.22 -16.19 12.24
C GLY A 357 -0.77 -16.48 11.83
N HIS A 358 0.20 -15.88 12.52
CA HIS A 358 1.61 -16.19 12.33
C HIS A 358 1.97 -17.50 13.06
N PRO A 359 2.62 -18.50 12.42
CA PRO A 359 2.94 -19.78 13.06
C PRO A 359 3.73 -19.71 14.36
N LYS A 360 4.59 -18.68 14.48
CA LYS A 360 5.41 -18.43 15.70
C LYS A 360 4.69 -17.68 16.81
N ILE A 361 3.44 -17.23 16.60
CA ILE A 361 2.64 -16.54 17.60
C ILE A 361 1.53 -17.50 18.07
N PRO A 362 1.63 -18.05 19.28
CA PRO A 362 0.59 -18.90 19.84
C PRO A 362 -0.74 -18.15 19.99
N ILE A 363 -1.87 -18.87 19.85
CA ILE A 363 -3.20 -18.26 19.97
C ILE A 363 -3.41 -17.55 21.30
N ASN A 364 -2.86 -18.08 22.41
CA ASN A 364 -2.94 -17.46 23.73
C ASN A 364 -2.16 -16.13 23.81
N ALA A 365 -1.06 -15.99 23.06
CA ALA A 365 -0.33 -14.72 22.99
C ALA A 365 -1.15 -13.66 22.23
N LEU A 366 -1.85 -14.07 21.17
CA LEU A 366 -2.79 -13.19 20.45
C LEU A 366 -3.95 -12.78 21.35
N GLU A 367 -4.58 -13.72 22.07
CA GLU A 367 -5.65 -13.44 23.04
C GLU A 367 -5.19 -12.44 24.11
N ASN A 368 -4.02 -12.67 24.72
CA ASN A 368 -3.45 -11.75 25.70
C ASN A 368 -3.21 -10.35 25.11
N SER A 369 -2.78 -10.29 23.85
CA SER A 369 -2.62 -9.02 23.13
C SER A 369 -3.95 -8.29 22.97
N ILE A 370 -5.00 -9.02 22.60
CA ILE A 370 -6.35 -8.46 22.42
C ILE A 370 -6.91 -7.99 23.76
N LYS A 371 -6.77 -8.79 24.82
CA LYS A 371 -7.19 -8.41 26.17
C LYS A 371 -6.48 -7.14 26.64
N TYR A 372 -5.15 -7.10 26.53
CA TYR A 372 -4.36 -5.93 26.92
C TYR A 372 -4.79 -4.66 26.18
N LEU A 373 -5.03 -4.74 24.86
CA LEU A 373 -5.49 -3.58 24.08
C LEU A 373 -6.95 -3.21 24.37
N SER A 374 -7.79 -4.19 24.66
CA SER A 374 -9.18 -3.97 25.07
C SER A 374 -9.25 -3.18 26.38
N ASP A 375 -8.43 -3.56 27.36
CA ASP A 375 -8.32 -2.87 28.65
C ASP A 375 -7.84 -1.41 28.50
N MET A 376 -7.06 -1.12 27.44
CA MET A 376 -6.63 0.23 27.09
C MET A 376 -7.69 1.04 26.32
N GLY A 377 -8.81 0.43 25.92
CA GLY A 377 -9.91 1.10 25.21
C GLY A 377 -9.58 1.53 23.78
N VAL A 378 -8.50 1.00 23.18
CA VAL A 378 -8.10 1.33 21.80
C VAL A 378 -8.84 0.47 20.76
N ARG A 379 -8.85 0.91 19.50
CA ARG A 379 -9.31 0.05 18.40
C ARG A 379 -8.27 -0.99 18.06
N ILE A 380 -8.70 -2.24 17.97
CA ILE A 380 -7.83 -3.39 17.72
C ILE A 380 -7.97 -3.82 16.28
N TYR A 381 -6.84 -4.03 15.60
CA TYR A 381 -6.80 -4.57 14.24
C TYR A 381 -5.89 -5.79 14.21
N ILE A 382 -6.42 -6.93 13.78
CA ILE A 382 -5.58 -8.08 13.46
C ILE A 382 -4.99 -7.85 12.07
N SER A 383 -3.67 -7.65 12.02
CA SER A 383 -2.90 -7.77 10.79
C SER A 383 -2.66 -9.26 10.56
N GLU A 384 -3.46 -9.89 9.68
CA GLU A 384 -3.36 -11.32 9.43
C GLU A 384 -2.09 -11.62 8.63
N TYR A 385 -1.25 -12.52 9.16
CA TYR A 385 0.03 -12.87 8.57
C TYR A 385 -0.14 -13.52 7.19
N SER A 386 0.59 -12.97 6.23
CA SER A 386 0.83 -13.54 4.92
C SER A 386 2.34 -13.80 4.80
N PRO A 387 2.80 -15.03 4.48
CA PRO A 387 4.21 -15.29 4.23
C PRO A 387 4.71 -14.43 3.07
N VAL A 388 5.52 -13.43 3.37
CA VAL A 388 6.10 -12.57 2.35
C VAL A 388 7.36 -13.25 1.81
N PRO A 389 7.42 -13.61 0.52
CA PRO A 389 8.59 -14.28 -0.04
C PRO A 389 9.90 -13.51 0.23
N LYS A 390 11.01 -14.25 0.35
CA LYS A 390 12.36 -13.75 0.66
C LYS A 390 12.58 -13.25 2.10
N THR A 391 11.54 -12.97 2.89
CA THR A 391 11.69 -12.64 4.32
C THR A 391 12.13 -13.86 5.14
N PRO A 392 12.80 -13.69 6.30
CA PRO A 392 13.17 -14.81 7.17
C PRO A 392 12.00 -15.74 7.50
N ASP A 393 10.84 -15.20 7.89
CA ASP A 393 9.66 -16.01 8.19
C ASP A 393 9.01 -16.54 6.90
N GLY A 394 8.96 -15.74 5.83
CA GLY A 394 8.41 -16.18 4.55
C GLY A 394 9.16 -17.38 3.97
N LYS A 395 10.49 -17.45 4.09
CA LYS A 395 11.29 -18.60 3.62
C LYS A 395 10.93 -19.92 4.33
N LEU A 396 10.37 -19.86 5.54
CA LEU A 396 9.93 -21.05 6.28
C LEU A 396 8.59 -21.57 5.77
N TYR A 397 7.73 -20.69 5.26
CA TYR A 397 6.32 -20.98 4.98
C TYR A 397 5.91 -20.81 3.52
N TYR A 398 6.82 -20.35 2.66
CA TYR A 398 6.68 -20.28 1.22
C TYR A 398 7.83 -21.04 0.54
N LYS A 399 7.50 -22.05 -0.25
CA LYS A 399 8.44 -22.77 -1.11
C LYS A 399 8.39 -22.17 -2.52
N LYS A 400 9.51 -22.14 -3.23
CA LYS A 400 9.62 -21.47 -4.54
C LYS A 400 8.65 -22.05 -5.58
N GLU A 401 8.37 -23.34 -5.49
CA GLU A 401 7.50 -24.11 -6.37
C GLU A 401 6.01 -23.94 -6.02
N SER A 402 5.70 -23.31 -4.88
CA SER A 402 4.31 -23.09 -4.46
C SER A 402 3.71 -21.90 -5.20
N ASP A 403 2.45 -22.03 -5.58
CA ASP A 403 1.68 -20.90 -6.11
C ASP A 403 1.62 -19.75 -5.07
N PRO A 404 1.93 -18.50 -5.46
CA PRO A 404 1.87 -17.33 -4.59
C PRO A 404 0.51 -17.13 -3.91
N LEU A 405 -0.60 -17.59 -4.51
CA LEU A 405 -1.94 -17.53 -3.92
C LEU A 405 -2.02 -18.22 -2.56
N LEU A 406 -1.20 -19.24 -2.32
CA LEU A 406 -1.15 -19.96 -1.05
C LEU A 406 -0.55 -19.14 0.10
N THR A 407 0.00 -17.95 -0.20
CA THR A 407 0.45 -16.97 0.79
C THR A 407 -0.67 -16.05 1.27
N ASN A 408 -1.86 -16.08 0.66
CA ASN A 408 -2.97 -15.21 1.05
C ASN A 408 -3.41 -15.47 2.51
N ASN A 409 -3.47 -14.41 3.31
CA ASN A 409 -3.78 -14.49 4.74
C ASN A 409 -5.21 -14.97 5.03
N SER A 410 -6.15 -14.77 4.11
CA SER A 410 -7.54 -15.19 4.25
C SER A 410 -7.69 -16.71 4.28
N LEU A 411 -6.72 -17.44 3.74
CA LEU A 411 -6.68 -18.90 3.80
C LEU A 411 -6.47 -19.43 5.22
N ARG A 412 -5.91 -18.60 6.12
CA ARG A 412 -5.59 -18.96 7.51
C ARG A 412 -4.84 -20.28 7.64
N ARG A 413 -4.05 -20.62 6.62
CA ARG A 413 -3.37 -21.90 6.46
C ARG A 413 -2.40 -22.22 7.61
N PHE A 414 -1.96 -21.18 8.29
CA PHE A 414 -0.95 -21.21 9.34
C PHE A 414 -1.53 -21.23 10.76
N ILE A 415 -2.86 -21.26 10.88
CA ILE A 415 -3.57 -21.43 12.15
C ILE A 415 -3.84 -22.93 12.32
N ASN A 416 -3.41 -23.50 13.44
CA ASN A 416 -3.67 -24.91 13.75
C ASN A 416 -5.17 -25.17 13.81
N ASP A 417 -5.61 -26.36 13.39
CA ASP A 417 -7.04 -26.71 13.37
C ASP A 417 -7.71 -26.53 14.73
N LYS A 418 -7.04 -26.94 15.82
CA LYS A 418 -7.50 -26.77 17.20
C LYS A 418 -7.69 -25.30 17.64
N ASP A 419 -7.02 -24.36 16.97
CA ASP A 419 -7.03 -22.94 17.34
C ASP A 419 -7.99 -22.11 16.46
N LYS A 420 -8.59 -22.71 15.42
CA LYS A 420 -9.44 -22.00 14.43
C LYS A 420 -10.70 -21.39 15.04
N GLU A 421 -11.39 -22.13 15.91
CA GLU A 421 -12.60 -21.67 16.59
C GLU A 421 -12.27 -20.47 17.49
N LYS A 422 -11.29 -20.63 18.38
CA LYS A 422 -10.81 -19.54 19.24
C LYS A 422 -10.37 -18.31 18.43
N TYR A 423 -9.68 -18.50 17.30
CA TYR A 423 -9.30 -17.39 16.44
C TYR A 423 -10.52 -16.65 15.85
N PHE A 424 -11.56 -17.38 15.45
CA PHE A 424 -12.81 -16.80 14.99
C PHE A 424 -13.50 -16.00 16.11
N ASP A 425 -13.57 -16.54 17.32
CA ASP A 425 -14.15 -15.86 18.48
C ASP A 425 -13.43 -14.56 18.81
N LEU A 426 -12.10 -14.57 18.75
CA LEU A 426 -11.28 -13.36 18.93
C LEU A 426 -11.61 -12.29 17.87
N LYS A 427 -11.84 -12.68 16.60
CA LYS A 427 -12.27 -11.73 15.55
C LYS A 427 -13.67 -11.17 15.83
N CYS A 428 -14.59 -12.00 16.31
CA CYS A 428 -15.93 -11.59 16.70
C CYS A 428 -15.89 -10.61 17.88
N PHE A 429 -15.11 -10.93 18.92
CA PHE A 429 -14.86 -10.05 20.06
C PHE A 429 -14.34 -8.68 19.61
N ILE A 430 -13.30 -8.64 18.76
CA ILE A 430 -12.73 -7.38 18.26
C ILE A 430 -13.78 -6.54 17.51
N ARG A 431 -14.65 -7.16 16.70
CA ARG A 431 -15.71 -6.42 16.00
C ARG A 431 -16.65 -5.74 16.98
N ILE A 432 -17.10 -6.46 18.00
CA ILE A 432 -17.99 -5.93 19.05
C ILE A 432 -17.28 -4.82 19.84
N HIS A 433 -16.04 -5.08 20.28
CA HIS A 433 -15.21 -4.12 21.00
C HIS A 433 -15.02 -2.82 20.20
N ASN A 434 -14.59 -2.94 18.94
CA ASN A 434 -14.36 -1.80 18.05
C ASN A 434 -15.62 -0.97 17.81
N SER A 435 -16.80 -1.62 17.69
CA SER A 435 -18.07 -0.90 17.58
C SER A 435 -18.40 -0.13 18.86
N LYS A 436 -18.16 -0.69 20.04
CA LYS A 436 -18.38 -0.02 21.33
C LYS A 436 -17.47 1.19 21.52
N VAL A 437 -16.16 1.03 21.32
CA VAL A 437 -15.21 2.15 21.46
C VAL A 437 -15.37 3.22 20.37
N ALA A 438 -15.96 2.88 19.22
CA ALA A 438 -16.33 3.86 18.20
C ALA A 438 -17.58 4.67 18.57
N GLY A 439 -18.53 4.08 19.32
CA GLY A 439 -19.79 4.71 19.74
C GLY A 439 -19.69 5.59 20.98
N ASN A 440 -18.67 5.41 21.83
CA ASN A 440 -18.45 6.21 23.06
C ASN A 440 -17.90 7.62 22.80
N HIS A 441 -18.09 8.17 21.59
CA HIS A 441 -17.70 9.53 21.29
C HIS A 441 -18.82 10.46 21.77
N PRO A 442 -18.60 11.38 22.73
CA PRO A 442 -19.55 12.46 22.93
C PRO A 442 -19.62 13.22 21.60
N ALA A 443 -20.82 13.31 21.05
CA ALA A 443 -21.11 14.16 19.91
C ALA A 443 -21.01 15.61 20.41
N THR A 444 -19.81 16.16 20.41
CA THR A 444 -19.64 17.61 20.48
C THR A 444 -19.75 18.13 19.05
N TYR A 445 -20.89 18.75 18.79
CA TYR A 445 -21.26 19.49 17.58
C TYR A 445 -20.21 20.54 17.20
#